data_AF-A0A165L526-F1
#
_entry.id   AF-A0A165L526-F1
#
_cell.length_a   1.000
_cell.length_b   1.000
_cell.length_c   1.000
_cell.angle_alpha   90.00
_cell.angle_beta   90.00
_cell.angle_gamma   90.00
#
_symmetry.space_group_name_H-M   'P 1'
#
loop_
_entity.id
_entity.type
_entity.pdbx_description
1 polymer ?
#
loop_
_entity_poly.entity_id
_entity_poly.type
_entity_poly.pdbx_seq_one_letter_code
_entity_poly.pdbx_strand_id
1 'polypeptide(L)'
;MVLIEEGQQFQTTFIEESAFESGFEKYVKQEHDVEVGERIEQPDSVPTTEPERCINLAKRCLLAGGNRTGFTHHTEVSASLRKCEIDRIDRSIVRTLRPSEIRFGRFRGDREEKLTKAKTVLAWASAEIDLRVLKDIEREQEERITKEWDTAVESAEKEAAARQLRSNPPKTLNGWKRFDATHDDVKTAYRGVVHGTPVIAAVYDTSEGMKAKEWLVDHWSENECSPHETPPNRHLSVGQNSDPYKTLISHLRMFDVEAANTGESFNPLRAA
;
A
#
# COMPACT_ATOMS: atom_id res chain seq x y z
N MET A 1 20.17 -6.74 34.66
CA MET A 1 21.21 -7.72 34.30
C MET A 1 20.51 -8.86 33.59
N VAL A 2 20.48 -8.81 32.26
CA VAL A 2 19.91 -9.87 31.42
C VAL A 2 21.07 -10.41 30.61
N LEU A 3 21.45 -11.64 30.93
CA LEU A 3 22.39 -12.46 30.18
C LEU A 3 21.65 -13.03 28.98
N ILE A 4 22.15 -12.78 27.78
CA ILE A 4 21.81 -13.53 26.58
C ILE A 4 23.14 -14.10 26.08
N GLU A 5 23.34 -15.40 26.30
CA GLU A 5 24.48 -16.18 25.80
C GLU A 5 24.12 -16.95 24.53
N GLU A 6 25.11 -16.97 23.64
CA GLU A 6 25.41 -17.90 22.53
C GLU A 6 24.44 -18.01 21.33
N GLY A 7 24.81 -17.28 20.28
CA GLY A 7 24.24 -17.32 18.94
C GLY A 7 24.59 -16.07 18.13
N GLN A 8 25.79 -15.51 18.32
CA GLN A 8 26.15 -14.20 17.79
C GLN A 8 26.46 -14.30 16.28
N GLN A 9 25.44 -14.22 15.42
CA GLN A 9 25.61 -13.96 13.99
C GLN A 9 24.36 -13.40 13.31
N PHE A 10 24.09 -12.11 13.59
CA PHE A 10 23.78 -11.11 12.57
C PHE A 10 24.04 -9.71 13.12
N GLN A 11 24.94 -8.95 12.51
CA GLN A 11 24.92 -7.49 12.63
C GLN A 11 25.20 -6.93 11.24
N THR A 12 24.13 -6.74 10.47
CA THR A 12 24.07 -5.60 9.55
C THR A 12 22.90 -4.74 9.98
N THR A 13 23.26 -3.67 10.67
CA THR A 13 22.60 -2.38 10.70
C THR A 13 23.69 -1.41 10.26
N PHE A 14 23.78 -1.11 8.96
CA PHE A 14 24.68 -0.03 8.53
C PHE A 14 24.13 1.35 8.98
N ILE A 15 22.86 1.40 9.41
CA ILE A 15 22.13 2.51 10.05
C ILE A 15 21.76 2.12 11.49
N GLU A 16 21.84 3.05 12.45
CA GLU A 16 21.70 2.76 13.90
C GLU A 16 20.28 2.37 14.37
N GLU A 17 19.22 2.70 13.62
CA GLU A 17 17.84 2.26 13.91
C GLU A 17 17.09 2.09 12.58
N SER A 18 16.74 0.84 12.24
CA SER A 18 16.06 0.56 10.98
C SER A 18 14.55 0.39 11.17
N ALA A 19 13.73 0.81 10.20
CA ALA A 19 12.28 0.52 10.20
C ALA A 19 12.01 -1.00 10.34
N PHE A 20 12.95 -1.82 9.87
CA PHE A 20 12.95 -3.27 10.04
C PHE A 20 12.98 -3.75 11.49
N GLU A 21 13.61 -3.01 12.40
CA GLU A 21 13.75 -3.36 13.81
C GLU A 21 12.53 -2.95 14.63
N SER A 22 11.85 -1.86 14.26
CA SER A 22 10.59 -1.47 14.87
C SER A 22 9.48 -2.46 14.52
N GLY A 23 9.42 -2.91 13.27
CA GLY A 23 8.44 -3.88 12.78
C GLY A 23 7.06 -3.28 12.54
N PHE A 24 6.24 -3.95 11.72
CA PHE A 24 4.98 -3.40 11.20
C PHE A 24 3.96 -3.04 12.29
N GLU A 25 3.76 -3.91 13.28
CA GLU A 25 2.79 -3.65 14.35
C GLU A 25 3.15 -2.41 15.17
N LYS A 26 4.44 -2.23 15.46
CA LYS A 26 4.93 -1.05 16.19
C LYS A 26 4.82 0.20 15.33
N TYR A 27 5.16 0.10 14.03
CA TYR A 27 4.98 1.17 13.05
C TYR A 27 3.54 1.67 13.04
N VAL A 28 2.57 0.76 12.86
CA VAL A 28 1.15 1.09 12.84
C VAL A 28 0.70 1.73 14.15
N LYS A 29 1.14 1.21 15.31
CA LYS A 29 0.80 1.80 16.62
C LYS A 29 1.42 3.18 16.88
N GLN A 30 2.57 3.49 16.28
CA GLN A 30 3.28 4.75 16.50
C GLN A 30 2.79 5.85 15.56
N GLU A 31 2.60 5.51 14.28
CA GLU A 31 2.30 6.48 13.23
C GLU A 31 0.80 6.59 12.92
N HIS A 32 0.00 5.61 13.34
CA HIS A 32 -1.44 5.56 13.04
C HIS A 32 -2.29 5.23 14.27
N ASP A 33 -3.58 5.60 14.23
CA ASP A 33 -4.50 5.38 15.35
C ASP A 33 -4.83 3.89 15.56
N VAL A 34 -4.90 3.47 16.81
CA VAL A 34 -4.96 2.06 17.25
C VAL A 34 -6.23 1.35 16.75
N GLU A 35 -7.33 2.09 16.53
CA GLU A 35 -8.58 1.53 16.00
C GLU A 35 -8.44 0.99 14.56
N VAL A 36 -7.45 1.45 13.79
CA VAL A 36 -7.14 0.91 12.45
C VAL A 36 -6.27 -0.35 12.56
N GLY A 37 -5.42 -0.43 13.58
CA GLY A 37 -4.29 -1.37 13.67
C GLY A 37 -4.63 -2.85 13.83
N GLU A 38 -5.77 -3.21 14.45
CA GLU A 38 -6.14 -4.63 14.64
C GLU A 38 -6.56 -5.36 13.35
N ARG A 39 -6.65 -4.66 12.21
CA ARG A 39 -7.17 -5.23 10.95
C ARG A 39 -6.30 -4.98 9.71
N ILE A 40 -5.11 -4.42 9.87
CA ILE A 40 -4.21 -4.19 8.74
C ILE A 40 -3.31 -5.41 8.59
N GLU A 41 -3.46 -6.13 7.48
CA GLU A 41 -2.57 -7.23 7.14
C GLU A 41 -1.21 -6.68 6.69
N GLN A 42 -0.13 -7.26 7.20
CA GLN A 42 1.21 -6.90 6.74
C GLN A 42 1.35 -7.27 5.26
N PRO A 43 1.88 -6.38 4.40
CA PRO A 43 2.14 -6.73 3.01
C PRO A 43 3.04 -7.96 2.86
N ASP A 44 2.62 -8.92 2.03
CA ASP A 44 3.43 -10.11 1.67
C ASP A 44 4.80 -9.74 1.07
N SER A 45 4.91 -8.54 0.51
CA SER A 45 6.13 -7.99 -0.12
C SER A 45 7.21 -7.57 0.89
N VAL A 46 6.84 -7.44 2.18
CA VAL A 46 7.70 -6.95 3.26
C VAL A 46 8.17 -8.09 4.17
N PRO A 47 9.50 -8.26 4.38
CA PRO A 47 10.02 -9.29 5.27
C PRO A 47 9.56 -9.09 6.72
N THR A 48 9.09 -10.17 7.35
CA THR A 48 8.57 -10.17 8.73
C THR A 48 9.61 -10.64 9.74
N THR A 49 10.46 -11.59 9.33
CA THR A 49 11.44 -12.23 10.21
C THR A 49 12.86 -11.84 9.86
N GLU A 50 13.78 -11.93 10.82
CA GLU A 50 15.20 -11.67 10.60
C GLU A 50 15.79 -12.49 9.43
N PRO A 51 15.51 -13.80 9.26
CA PRO A 51 15.95 -14.53 8.08
C PRO A 51 15.45 -13.95 6.75
N GLU A 52 14.20 -13.51 6.69
CA GLU A 52 13.63 -12.90 5.49
C GLU A 52 14.26 -11.54 5.20
N ARG A 53 14.54 -10.75 6.24
CA ARG A 53 15.26 -9.48 6.13
C ARG A 53 16.67 -9.69 5.58
N CYS A 54 17.41 -10.65 6.14
CA CYS A 54 18.73 -11.03 5.66
C CYS A 54 18.70 -11.46 4.17
N ILE A 55 17.75 -12.31 3.80
CA ILE A 55 17.56 -12.75 2.40
C ILE A 55 17.22 -11.56 1.49
N ASN A 56 16.36 -10.65 1.94
CA ASN A 56 15.96 -9.47 1.18
C ASN A 56 17.15 -8.52 0.97
N LEU A 57 17.90 -8.21 2.02
CA LEU A 57 19.06 -7.33 1.94
C LEU A 57 20.16 -7.91 1.04
N ALA A 58 20.45 -9.21 1.17
CA ALA A 58 21.42 -9.90 0.30
C ALA A 58 21.02 -9.80 -1.19
N LYS A 59 19.74 -9.99 -1.49
CA LYS A 59 19.19 -9.79 -2.84
C LYS A 59 19.42 -8.36 -3.33
N ARG A 60 19.29 -7.36 -2.46
CA ARG A 60 19.44 -5.94 -2.82
C ARG A 60 20.89 -5.56 -3.07
N CYS A 61 21.82 -6.07 -2.28
CA CYS A 61 23.25 -5.93 -2.57
C CYS A 61 23.62 -6.49 -3.94
N LEU A 62 23.06 -7.65 -4.33
CA LEU A 62 23.28 -8.24 -5.65
C LEU A 62 22.63 -7.44 -6.79
N LEU A 63 21.42 -6.91 -6.57
CA LEU A 63 20.66 -6.15 -7.58
C LEU A 63 21.12 -4.70 -7.74
N ALA A 64 21.85 -4.15 -6.77
CA ALA A 64 22.46 -2.82 -6.86
C ALA A 64 23.64 -2.73 -7.86
N GLY A 65 23.92 -3.82 -8.59
CA GLY A 65 24.99 -3.93 -9.58
C GLY A 65 25.06 -2.76 -10.57
N GLY A 66 26.27 -2.47 -11.04
CA GLY A 66 26.61 -1.32 -11.88
C GLY A 66 27.77 -0.52 -11.30
N ASN A 67 27.94 0.72 -11.80
CA ASN A 67 29.02 1.62 -11.37
C ASN A 67 29.01 1.92 -9.87
N ARG A 68 27.86 1.80 -9.20
CA ARG A 68 27.70 2.13 -7.78
C ARG A 68 28.37 1.11 -6.86
N THR A 69 28.33 -0.19 -7.18
CA THR A 69 28.97 -1.24 -6.38
C THR A 69 30.36 -1.62 -6.88
N GLY A 70 30.79 -1.08 -8.03
CA GLY A 70 32.02 -1.48 -8.71
C GLY A 70 31.91 -2.81 -9.48
N PHE A 71 30.74 -3.45 -9.48
CA PHE A 71 30.47 -4.72 -10.16
C PHE A 71 29.39 -4.53 -11.22
N THR A 72 29.79 -4.43 -12.49
CA THR A 72 28.90 -4.15 -13.63
C THR A 72 28.17 -5.39 -14.15
N HIS A 73 28.75 -6.57 -13.90
CA HIS A 73 28.18 -7.84 -14.33
C HIS A 73 28.17 -8.89 -13.21
N HIS A 74 27.11 -9.71 -13.17
CA HIS A 74 26.99 -10.84 -12.21
C HIS A 74 28.15 -11.85 -12.29
N THR A 75 28.87 -11.92 -13.41
CA THR A 75 30.10 -12.70 -13.56
C THR A 75 31.26 -12.13 -12.75
N GLU A 76 31.38 -10.80 -12.63
CA GLU A 76 32.38 -10.12 -11.81
C GLU A 76 32.09 -10.35 -10.32
N VAL A 77 30.81 -10.25 -9.93
CA VAL A 77 30.35 -10.63 -8.59
C VAL A 77 30.71 -12.08 -8.28
N SER A 78 30.45 -13.00 -9.23
CA SER A 78 30.80 -14.42 -9.06
C SER A 78 32.31 -14.64 -8.92
N ALA A 79 33.12 -13.88 -9.65
CA ALA A 79 34.58 -13.96 -9.56
C ALA A 79 35.11 -13.38 -8.24
N SER A 80 34.58 -12.23 -7.79
CA SER A 80 34.94 -11.62 -6.51
C SER A 80 34.51 -12.51 -5.33
N LEU A 81 33.29 -13.05 -5.32
CA LEU A 81 32.83 -14.04 -4.32
C LEU A 81 33.79 -15.23 -4.17
N ARG A 82 34.33 -15.74 -5.29
CA ARG A 82 35.29 -16.85 -5.29
C ARG A 82 36.68 -16.44 -4.78
N LYS A 83 37.08 -15.20 -4.99
CA LYS A 83 38.39 -14.68 -4.57
C LYS A 83 38.39 -14.15 -3.13
N CYS A 84 37.25 -13.71 -2.62
CA CYS A 84 37.14 -13.12 -1.29
C CYS A 84 37.56 -14.13 -0.20
N GLU A 85 38.56 -13.77 0.60
CA GLU A 85 39.22 -14.68 1.56
C GLU A 85 38.71 -14.54 3.01
N ILE A 86 37.54 -13.96 3.18
CA ILE A 86 37.01 -13.69 4.53
C ILE A 86 36.44 -14.96 5.14
N ASP A 87 36.82 -15.24 6.40
CA ASP A 87 36.44 -16.43 7.15
C ASP A 87 34.92 -16.63 7.31
N ARG A 88 34.14 -15.54 7.22
CA ARG A 88 32.67 -15.57 7.29
C ARG A 88 32.00 -16.04 6.00
N ILE A 89 32.74 -16.24 4.91
CA ILE A 89 32.22 -16.73 3.63
C ILE A 89 32.27 -18.26 3.61
N ASP A 90 31.10 -18.89 3.54
CA ASP A 90 31.02 -20.34 3.37
C ASP A 90 31.43 -20.73 1.92
N ARG A 91 32.63 -21.29 1.80
CA ARG A 91 33.20 -21.73 0.51
C ARG A 91 32.41 -22.87 -0.14
N SER A 92 31.70 -23.68 0.64
CA SER A 92 30.82 -24.72 0.08
C SER A 92 29.63 -24.07 -0.63
N ILE A 93 29.08 -22.99 -0.06
CA ILE A 93 27.97 -22.22 -0.62
C ILE A 93 28.39 -21.42 -1.84
N VAL A 94 29.58 -20.81 -1.83
CA VAL A 94 30.10 -20.09 -3.01
C VAL A 94 30.20 -21.01 -4.24
N ARG A 95 30.49 -22.30 -4.04
CA ARG A 95 30.54 -23.30 -5.13
C ARG A 95 29.16 -23.70 -5.65
N THR A 96 28.12 -23.61 -4.82
CA THR A 96 26.75 -24.03 -5.18
C THR A 96 25.87 -22.87 -5.66
N LEU A 97 26.27 -21.62 -5.41
CA LEU A 97 25.59 -20.43 -5.92
C LEU A 97 25.54 -20.43 -7.45
N ARG A 98 24.32 -20.49 -7.99
CA ARG A 98 24.08 -20.49 -9.43
C ARG A 98 24.17 -19.07 -9.99
N PRO A 99 24.56 -18.91 -11.27
CA PRO A 99 24.56 -17.60 -11.93
C PRO A 99 23.21 -16.88 -11.86
N SER A 100 22.09 -17.62 -11.90
CA SER A 100 20.75 -17.04 -11.76
C SER A 100 20.43 -16.55 -10.34
N GLU A 101 21.00 -17.18 -9.30
CA GLU A 101 20.87 -16.72 -7.93
C GLU A 101 21.64 -15.42 -7.73
N ILE A 102 22.86 -15.33 -8.28
CA ILE A 102 23.69 -14.12 -8.22
C ILE A 102 23.06 -12.98 -9.05
N ARG A 103 22.58 -13.27 -10.26
CA ARG A 103 22.00 -12.27 -11.16
C ARG A 103 20.69 -11.67 -10.64
N PHE A 104 19.84 -12.46 -9.99
CA PHE A 104 18.49 -12.04 -9.61
C PHE A 104 18.27 -11.94 -8.09
N GLY A 105 19.24 -12.35 -7.28
CA GLY A 105 19.10 -12.49 -5.82
C GLY A 105 17.98 -13.45 -5.42
N ARG A 106 17.70 -14.46 -6.25
CA ARG A 106 16.63 -15.46 -6.03
C ARG A 106 17.22 -16.78 -5.54
N PHE A 107 17.61 -16.84 -4.27
CA PHE A 107 18.19 -18.04 -3.67
C PHE A 107 17.23 -19.23 -3.72
N ARG A 108 17.73 -20.38 -4.15
CA ARG A 108 17.04 -21.67 -4.18
C ARG A 108 17.40 -22.50 -2.95
N GLY A 109 16.55 -23.46 -2.64
CA GLY A 109 16.69 -24.32 -1.47
C GLY A 109 15.55 -24.16 -0.48
N ASP A 110 15.66 -24.88 0.63
CA ASP A 110 14.82 -24.66 1.80
C ASP A 110 15.15 -23.32 2.49
N ARG A 111 14.51 -23.06 3.63
CA ARG A 111 14.67 -21.80 4.37
C ARG A 111 16.10 -21.61 4.87
N GLU A 112 16.75 -22.66 5.35
CA GLU A 112 18.10 -22.60 5.92
C GLU A 112 19.13 -22.42 4.81
N GLU A 113 19.03 -23.17 3.71
CA GLU A 113 19.94 -23.03 2.57
C GLU A 113 19.89 -21.61 1.98
N LYS A 114 18.68 -21.04 1.85
CA LYS A 114 18.51 -19.65 1.41
C LYS A 114 19.15 -18.65 2.37
N LEU A 115 18.99 -18.86 3.68
CA LEU A 115 19.58 -17.99 4.69
C LEU A 115 21.10 -18.05 4.67
N THR A 116 21.70 -19.23 4.58
CA THR A 116 23.15 -19.41 4.51
C THR A 116 23.73 -18.76 3.26
N LYS A 117 23.05 -18.90 2.10
CA LYS A 117 23.38 -18.17 0.87
C LYS A 117 23.33 -16.66 1.05
N ALA A 118 22.28 -16.14 1.68
CA ALA A 118 22.14 -14.72 1.94
C ALA A 118 23.24 -14.19 2.87
N LYS A 119 23.53 -14.88 3.97
CA LYS A 119 24.62 -14.53 4.90
C LYS A 119 25.98 -14.52 4.20
N THR A 120 26.23 -15.50 3.33
CA THR A 120 27.46 -15.57 2.52
C THR A 120 27.59 -14.36 1.59
N VAL A 121 26.50 -13.98 0.91
CA VAL A 121 26.47 -12.80 0.05
C VAL A 121 26.66 -11.50 0.82
N LEU A 122 26.05 -11.36 2.00
CA LEU A 122 26.23 -10.17 2.84
C LEU A 122 27.66 -10.06 3.38
N ALA A 123 28.27 -11.18 3.80
CA ALA A 123 29.66 -11.20 4.23
C ALA A 123 30.61 -10.74 3.11
N TRP A 124 30.36 -11.18 1.87
CA TRP A 124 31.07 -10.70 0.68
C TRP A 124 30.80 -9.22 0.41
N ALA A 125 29.55 -8.79 0.42
CA ALA A 125 29.17 -7.42 0.13
C ALA A 125 29.84 -6.44 1.10
N SER A 126 29.85 -6.74 2.40
CA SER A 126 30.50 -5.94 3.44
C SER A 126 32.01 -5.79 3.27
N ALA A 127 32.63 -6.67 2.50
CA ALA A 127 34.07 -6.68 2.28
C ALA A 127 34.50 -6.01 0.99
N GLU A 128 33.68 -6.14 -0.05
CA GLU A 128 34.04 -5.80 -1.42
C GLU A 128 33.31 -4.55 -1.92
N ILE A 129 32.24 -4.13 -1.25
CA ILE A 129 31.44 -2.95 -1.61
C ILE A 129 31.71 -1.83 -0.60
N ASP A 130 31.82 -0.59 -1.09
CA ASP A 130 32.00 0.60 -0.26
C ASP A 130 30.87 0.74 0.78
N LEU A 131 31.25 1.02 2.02
CA LEU A 131 30.32 1.14 3.15
C LEU A 131 29.21 2.19 2.91
N ARG A 132 29.52 3.29 2.22
CA ARG A 132 28.51 4.32 1.88
C ARG A 132 27.46 3.76 0.94
N VAL A 133 27.88 2.93 -0.02
CA VAL A 133 26.97 2.26 -0.96
C VAL A 133 26.09 1.25 -0.24
N LEU A 134 26.63 0.52 0.73
CA LEU A 134 25.85 -0.42 1.54
C LEU A 134 24.81 0.30 2.42
N LYS A 135 25.18 1.40 3.09
CA LYS A 135 24.25 2.26 3.84
C LYS A 135 23.12 2.80 2.98
N ASP A 136 23.47 3.21 1.78
CA ASP A 136 22.53 3.72 0.79
C ASP A 136 21.52 2.64 0.35
N ILE A 137 21.98 1.41 0.09
CA ILE A 137 21.11 0.27 -0.27
C ILE A 137 20.17 -0.06 0.88
N GLU A 138 20.65 -0.02 2.11
CA GLU A 138 19.84 -0.25 3.31
C GLU A 138 18.76 0.83 3.48
N ARG A 139 19.12 2.12 3.36
CA ARG A 139 18.15 3.23 3.40
C ARG A 139 17.07 3.09 2.34
N GLU A 140 17.45 2.78 1.09
CA GLU A 140 16.48 2.54 0.01
C GLU A 140 15.55 1.35 0.29
N GLN A 141 16.01 0.36 1.08
CA GLN A 141 15.14 -0.72 1.52
C GLN A 141 14.18 -0.30 2.62
N GLU A 142 14.63 0.48 3.59
CA GLU A 142 13.77 1.04 4.63
C GLU A 142 12.67 1.90 4.02
N GLU A 143 13.03 2.87 3.17
CA GLU A 143 12.09 3.75 2.48
C GLU A 143 11.05 2.94 1.69
N ARG A 144 11.47 1.87 1.01
CA ARG A 144 10.56 0.98 0.28
C ARG A 144 9.60 0.28 1.22
N ILE A 145 10.07 -0.22 2.36
CA ILE A 145 9.24 -0.96 3.31
C ILE A 145 8.23 -0.04 3.98
N THR A 146 8.67 1.12 4.44
CA THR A 146 7.77 2.14 5.00
C THR A 146 6.68 2.49 4.00
N LYS A 147 7.02 2.69 2.72
CA LYS A 147 6.03 2.96 1.67
C LYS A 147 5.02 1.82 1.48
N GLU A 148 5.46 0.56 1.56
CA GLU A 148 4.55 -0.59 1.46
C GLU A 148 3.62 -0.66 2.68
N TRP A 149 4.14 -0.33 3.87
CA TRP A 149 3.34 -0.21 5.09
C TRP A 149 2.31 0.91 5.01
N ASP A 150 2.70 2.11 4.55
CA ASP A 150 1.78 3.23 4.31
C ASP A 150 0.69 2.83 3.34
N THR A 151 1.06 2.14 2.25
CA THR A 151 0.10 1.67 1.25
C THR A 151 -0.91 0.69 1.85
N ALA A 152 -0.47 -0.22 2.72
CA ALA A 152 -1.38 -1.12 3.43
C ALA A 152 -2.31 -0.37 4.38
N VAL A 153 -1.78 0.60 5.12
CA VAL A 153 -2.59 1.42 6.03
C VAL A 153 -3.64 2.20 5.26
N GLU A 154 -3.25 2.93 4.21
CA GLU A 154 -4.19 3.67 3.36
C GLU A 154 -5.28 2.77 2.77
N SER A 155 -4.91 1.55 2.35
CA SER A 155 -5.85 0.58 1.80
C SER A 155 -6.88 0.13 2.86
N ALA A 156 -6.41 -0.16 4.07
CA ALA A 156 -7.27 -0.54 5.19
C ALA A 156 -8.20 0.60 5.63
N GLU A 157 -7.71 1.84 5.68
CA GLU A 157 -8.53 3.02 5.97
C GLU A 157 -9.62 3.26 4.92
N LYS A 158 -9.27 3.11 3.63
CA LYS A 158 -10.24 3.22 2.53
C LYS A 158 -11.32 2.13 2.63
N GLU A 159 -10.95 0.91 2.98
CA GLU A 159 -11.87 -0.21 3.22
C GLU A 159 -12.77 0.04 4.44
N ALA A 160 -12.20 0.49 5.57
CA ALA A 160 -12.97 0.80 6.76
C ALA A 160 -13.98 1.93 6.51
N ALA A 161 -13.56 2.99 5.81
CA ALA A 161 -14.43 4.10 5.44
C ALA A 161 -15.57 3.68 4.51
N ALA A 162 -15.29 2.83 3.51
CA ALA A 162 -16.32 2.27 2.63
C ALA A 162 -17.33 1.40 3.39
N ARG A 163 -16.85 0.55 4.30
CA ARG A 163 -17.70 -0.27 5.18
C ARG A 163 -18.60 0.59 6.07
N GLN A 164 -18.03 1.64 6.68
CA GLN A 164 -18.80 2.59 7.48
C GLN A 164 -19.84 3.31 6.63
N LEU A 165 -19.48 3.77 5.43
CA LEU A 165 -20.40 4.43 4.50
C LEU A 165 -21.57 3.50 4.12
N ARG A 166 -21.30 2.20 3.92
CA ARG A 166 -22.33 1.21 3.59
C ARG A 166 -23.27 0.90 4.76
N SER A 167 -22.74 0.74 5.97
CA SER A 167 -23.52 0.31 7.14
C SER A 167 -24.21 1.47 7.86
N ASN A 168 -23.55 2.62 7.97
CA ASN A 168 -24.06 3.81 8.65
C ASN A 168 -23.53 5.09 7.96
N PRO A 169 -24.10 5.45 6.79
CA PRO A 169 -23.62 6.61 6.05
C PRO A 169 -23.82 7.91 6.86
N PRO A 170 -22.78 8.73 7.06
CA PRO A 170 -22.90 9.96 7.85
C PRO A 170 -23.92 10.94 7.25
N LYS A 171 -24.58 11.74 8.10
CA LYS A 171 -25.53 12.76 7.62
C LYS A 171 -24.86 13.85 6.79
N THR A 172 -23.60 14.14 7.10
CA THR A 172 -22.78 15.15 6.43
C THR A 172 -21.35 14.67 6.28
N LEU A 173 -20.70 15.00 5.17
CA LEU A 173 -19.28 14.69 4.92
C LEU A 173 -18.68 15.77 4.02
N ASN A 174 -17.68 16.53 4.46
CA ASN A 174 -17.05 17.61 3.68
C ASN A 174 -18.05 18.55 2.96
N GLY A 175 -19.06 19.02 3.71
CA GLY A 175 -20.13 19.86 3.19
C GLY A 175 -21.24 19.14 2.41
N TRP A 176 -20.99 17.91 1.94
CA TRP A 176 -22.00 17.06 1.32
C TRP A 176 -23.07 16.69 2.34
N LYS A 177 -24.34 16.77 1.92
CA LYS A 177 -25.48 16.40 2.76
C LYS A 177 -26.13 15.12 2.24
N ARG A 178 -26.19 14.11 3.11
CA ARG A 178 -26.92 12.87 2.83
C ARG A 178 -28.41 13.15 2.68
N PHE A 179 -29.05 12.47 1.74
CA PHE A 179 -30.50 12.42 1.64
C PHE A 179 -30.94 11.02 1.22
N ASP A 180 -32.18 10.68 1.55
CA ASP A 180 -32.79 9.43 1.11
C ASP A 180 -33.46 9.69 -0.24
N ALA A 181 -32.92 9.09 -1.29
CA ALA A 181 -33.48 9.20 -2.63
C ALA A 181 -34.80 8.43 -2.70
N THR A 182 -35.74 8.92 -3.52
CA THR A 182 -37.06 8.30 -3.70
C THR A 182 -37.03 7.02 -4.53
N HIS A 183 -35.95 6.77 -5.26
CA HIS A 183 -35.82 5.63 -6.17
C HIS A 183 -35.14 4.44 -5.47
N ASP A 184 -35.76 3.26 -5.50
CA ASP A 184 -35.36 2.06 -4.73
C ASP A 184 -33.96 1.51 -5.08
N ASP A 185 -33.52 1.73 -6.32
CA ASP A 185 -32.18 1.32 -6.75
C ASP A 185 -31.06 2.13 -6.09
N VAL A 186 -31.35 3.31 -5.54
CA VAL A 186 -30.35 4.16 -4.90
C VAL A 186 -30.12 3.71 -3.46
N LYS A 187 -28.89 3.33 -3.13
CA LYS A 187 -28.53 2.83 -1.79
C LYS A 187 -28.02 3.91 -0.86
N THR A 188 -27.31 4.88 -1.41
CA THR A 188 -26.75 5.99 -0.63
C THR A 188 -26.53 7.16 -1.57
N ALA A 189 -27.06 8.33 -1.21
CA ALA A 189 -26.93 9.54 -1.99
C ALA A 189 -26.54 10.74 -1.13
N TYR A 190 -25.71 11.60 -1.72
CA TYR A 190 -25.28 12.86 -1.17
C TYR A 190 -25.50 13.96 -2.19
N ARG A 191 -25.85 15.16 -1.71
CA ARG A 191 -25.95 16.37 -2.52
C ARG A 191 -24.99 17.43 -2.03
N GLY A 192 -24.51 18.25 -2.95
CA GLY A 192 -23.57 19.33 -2.68
C GLY A 192 -23.51 20.31 -3.84
N VAL A 193 -22.83 21.43 -3.63
CA VAL A 193 -22.53 22.40 -4.69
C VAL A 193 -21.04 22.35 -4.99
N VAL A 194 -20.67 21.77 -6.12
CA VAL A 194 -19.27 21.68 -6.59
C VAL A 194 -19.03 22.83 -7.56
N HIS A 195 -18.14 23.76 -7.20
CA HIS A 195 -17.80 24.94 -8.03
C HIS A 195 -19.02 25.74 -8.54
N GLY A 196 -20.04 25.91 -7.69
CA GLY A 196 -21.28 26.62 -8.04
C GLY A 196 -22.32 25.76 -8.77
N THR A 197 -22.06 24.49 -9.03
CA THR A 197 -22.98 23.56 -9.69
C THR A 197 -23.59 22.58 -8.68
N PRO A 198 -24.93 22.58 -8.51
CA PRO A 198 -25.62 21.60 -7.67
C PRO A 198 -25.54 20.19 -8.27
N VAL A 199 -24.97 19.26 -7.51
CA VAL A 199 -24.76 17.87 -7.94
C VAL A 199 -25.24 16.87 -6.90
N ILE A 200 -25.55 15.66 -7.37
CA ILE A 200 -25.86 14.47 -6.58
C ILE A 200 -24.79 13.42 -6.88
N ALA A 201 -24.18 12.86 -5.84
CA ALA A 201 -23.31 11.70 -5.94
C ALA A 201 -23.95 10.53 -5.21
N ALA A 202 -24.10 9.37 -5.86
CA ALA A 202 -24.79 8.23 -5.27
C ALA A 202 -24.22 6.87 -5.69
N VAL A 203 -24.44 5.87 -4.82
CA VAL A 203 -24.32 4.44 -5.12
C VAL A 203 -25.70 3.88 -5.43
N TYR A 204 -25.80 3.10 -6.51
CA TYR A 204 -27.06 2.52 -6.98
C TYR A 204 -26.86 1.13 -7.60
N ASP A 205 -27.92 0.32 -7.61
CA ASP A 205 -27.93 -1.01 -8.22
C ASP A 205 -28.09 -0.93 -9.74
N THR A 206 -27.39 -1.77 -10.50
CA THR A 206 -27.64 -2.03 -11.92
C THR A 206 -27.68 -3.54 -12.20
N SER A 207 -28.09 -3.92 -13.41
CA SER A 207 -28.08 -5.33 -13.86
C SER A 207 -26.69 -5.99 -13.86
N GLU A 208 -25.62 -5.19 -13.81
CA GLU A 208 -24.22 -5.65 -13.81
C GLU A 208 -23.59 -5.56 -12.40
N GLY A 209 -24.38 -5.19 -11.39
CA GLY A 209 -23.92 -4.92 -10.03
C GLY A 209 -24.05 -3.45 -9.63
N MET A 210 -23.59 -3.12 -8.42
CA MET A 210 -23.64 -1.75 -7.92
C MET A 210 -22.65 -0.83 -8.65
N LYS A 211 -23.03 0.43 -8.87
CA LYS A 211 -22.18 1.47 -9.46
C LYS A 211 -22.27 2.76 -8.62
N ALA A 212 -21.27 3.62 -8.77
CA ALA A 212 -21.26 4.97 -8.19
C ALA A 212 -21.12 6.02 -9.29
N LYS A 213 -21.95 7.07 -9.28
CA LYS A 213 -21.95 8.14 -10.28
C LYS A 213 -22.33 9.49 -9.67
N GLU A 214 -22.05 10.55 -10.43
CA GLU A 214 -22.48 11.91 -10.14
C GLU A 214 -23.43 12.42 -11.24
N TRP A 215 -24.46 13.15 -10.84
CA TRP A 215 -25.48 13.77 -11.69
C TRP A 215 -25.68 15.24 -11.32
N LEU A 216 -26.19 16.03 -12.27
CA LEU A 216 -26.72 17.35 -11.98
C LEU A 216 -28.07 17.21 -11.27
N VAL A 217 -28.33 18.05 -10.27
CA VAL A 217 -29.60 18.04 -9.52
C VAL A 217 -30.80 18.27 -10.45
N ASP A 218 -30.67 19.15 -11.43
CA ASP A 218 -31.75 19.51 -12.35
C ASP A 218 -32.13 18.31 -13.22
N HIS A 219 -31.15 17.69 -13.88
CA HIS A 219 -31.38 16.49 -14.68
C HIS A 219 -31.92 15.32 -13.85
N TRP A 220 -31.41 15.14 -12.63
CA TRP A 220 -31.92 14.11 -11.72
C TRP A 220 -33.42 14.30 -11.42
N SER A 221 -33.82 15.55 -11.22
CA SER A 221 -35.23 15.89 -10.93
C SER A 221 -36.12 15.73 -12.17
N GLU A 222 -35.62 16.12 -13.35
CA GLU A 222 -36.33 15.99 -14.64
C GLU A 222 -36.57 14.53 -15.04
N ASN A 223 -35.72 13.61 -14.59
CA ASN A 223 -35.79 12.19 -14.91
C ASN A 223 -36.35 11.36 -13.74
N GLU A 224 -37.28 11.93 -12.98
CA GLU A 224 -37.99 11.27 -11.88
C GLU A 224 -37.06 10.61 -10.84
N CYS A 225 -35.88 11.20 -10.62
CA CYS A 225 -34.85 10.68 -9.73
C CYS A 225 -34.31 9.30 -10.11
N SER A 226 -34.42 8.90 -11.39
CA SER A 226 -33.92 7.60 -11.87
C SER A 226 -32.41 7.65 -12.14
N PRO A 227 -31.58 6.86 -11.45
CA PRO A 227 -30.14 6.79 -11.73
C PRO A 227 -29.80 6.12 -13.07
N HIS A 228 -30.76 5.45 -13.71
CA HIS A 228 -30.58 4.76 -14.99
C HIS A 228 -30.89 5.67 -16.18
N GLU A 229 -31.94 6.49 -16.05
CA GLU A 229 -32.39 7.38 -17.10
C GLU A 229 -31.66 8.73 -17.07
N THR A 230 -31.20 9.18 -15.89
CA THR A 230 -30.49 10.46 -15.76
C THR A 230 -29.10 10.39 -16.40
N PRO A 231 -28.77 11.25 -17.38
CA PRO A 231 -27.44 11.34 -17.95
C PRO A 231 -26.41 11.73 -16.87
N PRO A 232 -25.30 10.98 -16.73
CA PRO A 232 -24.31 11.29 -15.71
C PRO A 232 -23.59 12.61 -16.00
N ASN A 233 -23.40 13.44 -14.97
CA ASN A 233 -22.53 14.61 -15.05
C ASN A 233 -21.07 14.17 -15.08
N ARG A 234 -20.73 13.20 -14.22
CA ARG A 234 -19.38 12.64 -14.13
C ARG A 234 -19.42 11.16 -13.77
N HIS A 235 -18.58 10.39 -14.44
CA HIS A 235 -18.25 9.05 -13.99
C HIS A 235 -17.27 9.13 -12.81
N LEU A 236 -17.69 8.62 -11.67
CA LEU A 236 -16.80 8.45 -10.52
C LEU A 236 -15.92 7.23 -10.83
N SER A 237 -14.77 7.46 -11.47
CA SER A 237 -13.88 6.39 -11.89
C SER A 237 -12.72 6.25 -10.92
N VAL A 238 -12.63 5.09 -10.24
CA VAL A 238 -11.40 4.66 -9.55
C VAL A 238 -11.11 3.20 -9.92
N GLY A 239 -10.74 2.91 -11.17
CA GLY A 239 -10.32 1.57 -11.62
C GLY A 239 -11.46 0.57 -11.88
N GLN A 240 -11.26 -0.33 -12.84
CA GLN A 240 -12.19 -1.46 -13.06
C GLN A 240 -12.14 -2.37 -11.83
N ASN A 241 -13.30 -2.81 -11.33
CA ASN A 241 -13.49 -3.62 -10.09
C ASN A 241 -13.36 -2.87 -8.76
N SER A 242 -13.52 -1.55 -8.72
CA SER A 242 -13.60 -0.82 -7.45
C SER A 242 -14.94 -1.02 -6.76
N ASP A 243 -14.90 -1.24 -5.44
CA ASP A 243 -16.08 -1.12 -4.58
C ASP A 243 -16.74 0.27 -4.78
N PRO A 244 -18.03 0.33 -5.20
CA PRO A 244 -18.76 1.58 -5.40
C PRO A 244 -18.74 2.50 -4.17
N TYR A 245 -18.69 1.96 -2.95
CA TYR A 245 -18.61 2.76 -1.73
C TYR A 245 -17.22 3.37 -1.54
N LYS A 246 -16.13 2.68 -1.93
CA LYS A 246 -14.78 3.27 -1.96
C LYS A 246 -14.71 4.43 -2.97
N THR A 247 -15.34 4.24 -4.12
CA THR A 247 -15.40 5.26 -5.16
C THR A 247 -16.19 6.48 -4.70
N LEU A 248 -17.37 6.27 -4.09
CA LEU A 248 -18.17 7.36 -3.54
C LEU A 248 -17.43 8.09 -2.42
N ILE A 249 -16.87 7.39 -1.42
CA ILE A 249 -16.18 8.06 -0.30
C ILE A 249 -14.95 8.85 -0.78
N SER A 250 -14.19 8.31 -1.75
CA SER A 250 -13.06 9.03 -2.34
C SER A 250 -13.50 10.31 -3.02
N HIS A 251 -14.62 10.27 -3.75
CA HIS A 251 -15.17 11.45 -4.41
C HIS A 251 -15.64 12.50 -3.40
N LEU A 252 -16.42 12.10 -2.38
CA LEU A 252 -16.92 13.01 -1.35
C LEU A 252 -15.78 13.65 -0.53
N ARG A 253 -14.66 12.94 -0.35
CA ARG A 253 -13.48 13.47 0.34
C ARG A 253 -12.66 14.43 -0.53
N MET A 254 -12.68 14.26 -1.86
CA MET A 254 -11.88 15.05 -2.80
C MET A 254 -12.43 16.47 -3.00
N PHE A 255 -13.75 16.66 -2.91
CA PHE A 255 -14.41 17.95 -3.09
C PHE A 255 -15.00 18.44 -1.77
N ASP A 256 -14.49 19.55 -1.26
CA ASP A 256 -15.19 20.34 -0.24
C ASP A 256 -16.29 21.14 -0.95
N VAL A 257 -17.54 20.90 -0.58
CA VAL A 257 -18.71 21.48 -1.26
C VAL A 257 -19.45 22.43 -0.36
N GLU A 258 -20.04 23.47 -0.95
CA GLU A 258 -20.96 24.31 -0.19
C GLU A 258 -22.22 23.50 0.15
N ALA A 259 -22.68 23.65 1.39
CA ALA A 259 -23.92 23.04 1.83
C ALA A 259 -25.06 23.63 1.00
N ALA A 260 -25.81 22.76 0.29
CA ALA A 260 -27.01 23.17 -0.41
C ALA A 260 -27.99 23.80 0.61
N ASN A 261 -28.16 25.12 0.55
CA ASN A 261 -29.03 25.86 1.47
C ASN A 261 -30.45 25.32 1.39
N THR A 262 -30.98 24.90 2.55
CA THR A 262 -32.34 24.35 2.72
C THR A 262 -33.48 25.37 2.57
N GLY A 263 -33.25 26.47 1.84
CA GLY A 263 -34.18 27.61 1.75
C GLY A 263 -35.08 27.63 0.51
N GLU A 264 -34.74 26.89 -0.54
CA GLU A 264 -35.66 26.66 -1.66
C GLU A 264 -36.26 25.26 -1.50
N SER A 265 -37.59 25.17 -1.53
CA SER A 265 -38.34 23.95 -1.34
C SER A 265 -38.05 22.95 -2.48
N PHE A 266 -36.96 22.20 -2.37
CA PHE A 266 -36.74 20.98 -3.14
C PHE A 266 -37.53 19.86 -2.48
N ASN A 267 -38.84 19.91 -2.68
CA ASN A 267 -39.78 18.87 -2.31
C ASN A 267 -40.09 18.10 -3.61
N PRO A 268 -39.51 16.92 -3.87
CA PRO A 268 -40.01 16.08 -4.95
C PRO A 268 -41.44 15.72 -4.55
N LEU A 269 -42.37 16.12 -5.42
CA LEU A 269 -43.81 16.07 -5.20
C LEU A 269 -44.28 14.82 -4.43
N ARG A 270 -44.83 15.04 -3.23
CA ARG A 270 -45.96 14.21 -2.77
C ARG A 270 -47.11 14.51 -3.73
N ALA A 271 -47.28 13.68 -4.76
CA ALA A 271 -48.55 13.62 -5.49
C ALA A 271 -49.52 12.74 -4.70
N ALA A 272 -50.70 13.30 -4.46
CA ALA A 272 -51.83 12.70 -3.76
C ALA A 272 -52.49 11.56 -4.54
#